data_AF-A0A4R3NUM9-F1
#
_entry.id   AF-A0A4R3NUM9-F1
#
_cell.length_a   1.000
_cell.length_b   1.000
_cell.length_c   1.000
_cell.angle_alpha   90.00
_cell.angle_beta   90.00
_cell.angle_gamma   90.00
#
_symmetry.space_group_name_H-M   'P 1'
#
loop_
_entity.id
_entity.type
_entity.pdbx_description
1 polymer ?
#
loop_
_entity_poly.entity_id
_entity_poly.type
_entity_poly.pdbx_seq_one_letter_code
_entity_poly.pdbx_strand_id
1 'polypeptide(L)'
;MGLDQLAEYIGKEQAYIGDLLLKEGIENLADACEEVGIQKQCDLVYKEKYKSMTRLFLAGNKTRRRMFLEGLGDNIVRRTFLIAVAFEIRCAEAYAETLQKYDPIPRLGQAKTSTLLQYAAAAQSLQESYPSLWPFQDHDPFDEG
;
A
#
# COMPACT_ATOMS: atom_id res chain seq x y z
N MET A 1 5.14 11.17 14.46
CA MET A 1 6.13 10.51 13.60
C MET A 1 6.48 11.51 12.52
N GLY A 2 7.77 11.80 12.31
CA GLY A 2 8.19 12.67 11.20
C GLY A 2 7.98 11.99 9.85
N LEU A 3 7.93 12.75 8.75
CA LEU A 3 7.76 12.18 7.40
C LEU A 3 8.90 11.21 7.03
N ASP A 4 10.13 11.46 7.50
CA ASP A 4 11.28 10.56 7.29
C ASP A 4 11.11 9.22 8.03
N GLN A 5 10.61 9.27 9.26
CA GLN A 5 10.32 8.07 10.05
C GLN A 5 9.17 7.26 9.45
N LEU A 6 8.21 7.93 8.81
CA LEU A 6 7.13 7.28 8.09
C LEU A 6 7.65 6.57 6.84
N ALA A 7 8.52 7.21 6.05
CA ALA A 7 9.14 6.59 4.88
C ALA A 7 9.99 5.37 5.27
N GLU A 8 10.82 5.48 6.32
CA GLU A 8 11.61 4.35 6.83
C GLU A 8 10.73 3.19 7.30
N TYR A 9 9.59 3.50 7.95
CA TYR A 9 8.64 2.49 8.37
C TYR A 9 7.96 1.80 7.18
N ILE A 10 7.53 2.55 6.17
CA ILE A 10 6.94 2.03 4.93
C ILE A 10 7.94 1.10 4.22
N GLY A 11 9.20 1.50 4.08
CA GLY A 11 10.24 0.66 3.46
C GLY A 11 10.46 -0.67 4.20
N LYS A 12 10.44 -0.67 5.53
CA LYS A 12 10.51 -1.91 6.33
C LYS A 12 9.30 -2.81 6.13
N GLU A 13 8.11 -2.22 5.99
CA GLU A 13 6.88 -2.95 5.72
C GLU A 13 6.87 -3.54 4.30
N GLN A 14 7.30 -2.78 3.29
CA GLN A 14 7.47 -3.28 1.92
C GLN A 14 8.42 -4.47 1.87
N ALA A 15 9.59 -4.37 2.48
CA ALA A 15 10.55 -5.48 2.54
C ALA A 15 9.95 -6.72 3.23
N TYR A 16 9.24 -6.53 4.35
CA TYR A 16 8.61 -7.63 5.07
C TYR A 16 7.48 -8.30 4.28
N ILE A 17 6.65 -7.52 3.58
CA ILE A 17 5.58 -8.09 2.74
C ILE A 17 6.16 -8.74 1.49
N GLY A 18 7.21 -8.17 0.89
CA GLY A 18 7.96 -8.78 -0.21
C GLY A 18 8.49 -10.17 0.17
N ASP A 19 9.12 -10.31 1.34
CA ASP A 19 9.57 -11.61 1.86
C ASP A 19 8.42 -12.62 2.01
N LEU A 20 7.23 -12.16 2.39
CA LEU A 20 6.06 -13.03 2.55
C LEU A 20 5.48 -13.43 1.18
N LEU A 21 5.42 -12.52 0.22
CA LEU A 21 4.99 -12.80 -1.14
C LEU A 21 5.91 -13.85 -1.79
N LEU A 22 7.23 -13.68 -1.67
CA LEU A 22 8.21 -14.65 -2.18
C LEU A 22 8.07 -16.02 -1.53
N LYS A 23 7.82 -16.09 -0.21
CA LYS A 23 7.55 -17.36 0.48
C LYS A 23 6.28 -18.06 0.00
N GLU A 24 5.31 -17.28 -0.48
CA GLU A 24 4.12 -17.82 -1.12
C GLU A 24 4.32 -18.15 -2.59
N GLY A 25 5.52 -17.92 -3.16
CA GLY A 25 5.84 -18.15 -4.57
C GLY A 25 5.28 -17.06 -5.50
N ILE A 26 5.07 -15.85 -4.99
CA ILE A 26 4.71 -14.68 -5.79
C ILE A 26 6.00 -13.88 -6.02
N GLU A 27 6.57 -14.03 -7.21
CA GLU A 27 7.76 -13.29 -7.64
C GLU A 27 7.39 -11.98 -8.36
N ASN A 28 6.27 -12.00 -9.09
CA ASN A 28 5.72 -10.84 -9.78
C ASN A 28 4.25 -10.64 -9.39
N LEU A 29 3.91 -9.43 -8.93
CA LEU A 29 2.56 -9.11 -8.45
C LEU A 29 1.54 -8.95 -9.58
N ALA A 30 1.97 -8.50 -10.77
CA ALA A 30 1.11 -8.38 -11.94
C ALA A 30 0.66 -9.78 -12.42
N ASP A 31 1.62 -10.68 -12.59
CA ASP A 31 1.35 -12.06 -13.02
C ASP A 31 0.43 -12.77 -12.00
N ALA A 32 0.71 -12.64 -10.71
CA ALA A 32 -0.11 -13.22 -9.65
C ALA A 32 -1.55 -12.66 -9.63
N CYS A 33 -1.73 -11.38 -9.98
CA CYS A 33 -3.05 -10.77 -10.12
C CYS A 33 -3.81 -11.28 -11.34
N GLU A 34 -3.13 -11.53 -12.46
CA GLU A 34 -3.73 -12.14 -13.64
C GLU A 34 -4.19 -13.57 -13.36
N GLU A 35 -3.37 -14.38 -12.69
CA GLU A 35 -3.69 -15.75 -12.30
C GLU A 35 -4.94 -15.84 -11.38
N VAL A 36 -5.05 -14.92 -10.41
CA VAL A 36 -6.20 -14.86 -9.49
C VAL A 36 -7.45 -14.28 -10.19
N GLY A 37 -7.24 -13.56 -11.29
CA GLY A 37 -8.25 -12.79 -12.00
C GLY A 37 -8.37 -11.38 -11.44
N ILE A 38 -8.00 -10.38 -12.25
CA ILE A 38 -7.97 -8.96 -11.87
C ILE A 38 -9.27 -8.54 -11.20
N GLN A 39 -10.43 -8.84 -11.79
CA GLN A 39 -11.73 -8.46 -11.23
C GLN A 39 -11.97 -9.05 -9.83
N LYS A 40 -11.50 -10.27 -9.58
CA LYS A 40 -11.62 -10.91 -8.27
C LYS A 40 -10.71 -10.22 -7.25
N GLN A 41 -9.49 -9.83 -7.63
CA GLN A 41 -8.62 -9.04 -6.78
C GLN A 41 -9.24 -7.67 -6.45
N CYS A 42 -9.83 -7.02 -7.46
CA CYS A 42 -10.52 -5.74 -7.33
C CYS A 42 -11.65 -5.80 -6.30
N ASP A 43 -12.52 -6.80 -6.43
CA ASP A 43 -13.63 -7.03 -5.52
C ASP A 43 -13.15 -7.25 -4.09
N LEU A 44 -11.98 -7.88 -3.91
CA LEU A 44 -11.45 -8.19 -2.60
C LEU A 44 -10.84 -6.97 -1.93
N VAL A 45 -10.03 -6.18 -2.64
CA VAL A 45 -9.49 -4.91 -2.12
C VAL A 45 -10.61 -3.97 -1.67
N TYR A 46 -11.72 -3.90 -2.42
CA TYR A 46 -12.83 -3.01 -2.06
C TYR A 46 -13.83 -3.59 -1.07
N LYS A 47 -13.83 -4.90 -0.80
CA LYS A 47 -14.71 -5.51 0.21
C LYS A 47 -14.31 -5.07 1.62
N GLU A 48 -15.26 -4.49 2.37
CA GLU A 48 -15.06 -4.00 3.74
C GLU A 48 -14.45 -5.02 4.71
N LYS A 49 -14.78 -6.32 4.51
CA LYS A 49 -14.16 -7.42 5.26
C LYS A 49 -12.64 -7.42 5.11
N TYR A 50 -12.14 -7.29 3.89
CA TYR A 50 -10.72 -7.35 3.59
C TYR A 50 -9.99 -6.08 4.03
N LYS A 51 -10.60 -4.91 3.86
CA LYS A 51 -10.06 -3.67 4.45
C LYS A 51 -9.84 -3.79 5.95
N SER A 52 -10.83 -4.35 6.66
CA SER A 52 -10.74 -4.58 8.11
C SER A 52 -9.64 -5.60 8.45
N MET A 53 -9.54 -6.69 7.69
CA MET A 53 -8.50 -7.69 7.84
C MET A 53 -7.09 -7.11 7.60
N THR A 54 -6.89 -6.34 6.54
CA THR A 54 -5.62 -5.70 6.21
C THR A 54 -5.19 -4.73 7.30
N ARG A 55 -6.10 -3.91 7.83
CA ARG A 55 -5.82 -3.04 8.97
C ARG A 55 -5.40 -3.80 10.22
N LEU A 56 -6.11 -4.87 10.57
CA LEU A 56 -5.76 -5.72 11.72
C LEU A 56 -4.40 -6.40 11.53
N PHE A 57 -4.11 -6.86 10.32
CA PHE A 57 -2.84 -7.44 9.97
C PHE A 57 -1.69 -6.44 10.10
N LEU A 58 -1.81 -5.25 9.47
CA LEU A 58 -0.81 -4.19 9.54
C LEU A 58 -0.61 -3.66 10.97
N ALA A 59 -1.65 -3.60 11.79
CA ALA A 59 -1.54 -3.23 13.21
C ALA A 59 -0.89 -4.33 14.09
N GLY A 60 -0.81 -5.56 13.59
CA GLY A 60 -0.25 -6.70 14.32
C GLY A 60 1.29 -6.70 14.33
N ASN A 61 1.88 -7.23 15.39
CA ASN A 61 3.32 -7.57 15.39
C ASN A 61 3.59 -8.82 14.53
N LYS A 62 4.86 -9.12 14.26
CA LYS A 62 5.28 -10.27 13.43
C LYS A 62 4.63 -11.60 13.85
N THR A 63 4.52 -11.87 15.15
CA THR A 63 3.88 -13.09 15.66
C THR A 63 2.40 -13.16 15.32
N ARG A 64 1.66 -12.06 15.57
CA ARG A 64 0.22 -11.97 15.25
C ARG A 64 -0.03 -12.07 13.76
N ARG A 65 0.81 -11.43 12.94
CA ARG A 65 0.74 -11.50 11.47
C ARG A 65 0.97 -12.91 10.96
N ARG A 66 1.97 -13.63 11.48
CA ARG A 66 2.20 -15.04 11.13
C ARG A 66 0.99 -15.91 11.49
N MET A 67 0.47 -15.80 12.72
CA MET A 67 -0.72 -16.56 13.15
C MET A 67 -1.94 -16.22 12.30
N PHE A 68 -2.09 -14.95 11.90
CA PHE A 68 -3.16 -14.51 11.01
C PHE A 68 -3.09 -15.22 9.66
N LEU A 69 -1.90 -15.29 9.05
CA LEU A 69 -1.68 -15.94 7.76
C LEU A 69 -1.89 -17.47 7.84
N GLU A 70 -1.41 -18.11 8.91
CA GLU A 70 -1.66 -19.54 9.18
C GLU A 70 -3.16 -19.82 9.30
N GLY A 71 -3.92 -18.91 9.93
CA GLY A 71 -5.37 -19.01 10.09
C GLY A 71 -6.20 -18.87 8.80
N LEU A 72 -5.62 -18.39 7.70
CA LEU A 72 -6.32 -18.30 6.40
C LEU A 72 -6.49 -19.66 5.71
N GLY A 73 -5.69 -20.66 6.08
CA GLY A 73 -5.85 -22.08 5.71
C GLY A 73 -5.65 -22.46 4.23
N ASP A 74 -5.95 -21.55 3.30
CA ASP A 74 -5.88 -21.74 1.86
C ASP A 74 -4.78 -20.86 1.25
N ASN A 75 -3.90 -21.47 0.44
CA ASN A 75 -2.78 -20.77 -0.20
C ASN A 75 -3.24 -19.68 -1.17
N ILE A 76 -4.29 -19.92 -1.95
CA ILE A 76 -4.85 -18.95 -2.89
C ILE A 76 -5.41 -17.76 -2.11
N VAL A 77 -6.14 -18.02 -1.02
CA VAL A 77 -6.70 -16.96 -0.16
C VAL A 77 -5.58 -16.14 0.48
N ARG A 78 -4.53 -16.81 0.97
CA ARG A 78 -3.37 -16.17 1.60
C ARG A 78 -2.60 -15.30 0.61
N ARG A 79 -2.32 -15.82 -0.59
CA ARG A 79 -1.72 -15.08 -1.71
C ARG A 79 -2.53 -13.84 -2.07
N THR A 80 -3.81 -14.04 -2.35
CA THR A 80 -4.77 -12.98 -2.69
C THR A 80 -4.82 -11.88 -1.62
N PHE A 81 -4.80 -12.27 -0.34
CA PHE A 81 -4.75 -11.35 0.78
C PHE A 81 -3.43 -10.55 0.83
N LEU A 82 -2.28 -11.22 0.68
CA LEU A 82 -0.98 -10.55 0.67
C LEU A 82 -0.84 -9.56 -0.48
N ILE A 83 -1.38 -9.89 -1.66
CA ILE A 83 -1.45 -8.97 -2.81
C ILE A 83 -2.25 -7.71 -2.44
N ALA A 84 -3.38 -7.86 -1.74
CA ALA A 84 -4.16 -6.72 -1.25
C ALA A 84 -3.43 -5.91 -0.18
N VAL A 85 -2.64 -6.56 0.68
CA VAL A 85 -1.79 -5.86 1.67
C VAL A 85 -0.69 -5.05 0.98
N ALA A 86 -0.04 -5.62 -0.04
CA ALA A 86 0.99 -4.93 -0.82
C ALA A 86 0.43 -3.67 -1.50
N PHE A 87 -0.76 -3.76 -2.07
CA PHE A 87 -1.49 -2.61 -2.62
C PHE A 87 -1.72 -1.49 -1.59
N GLU A 88 -2.15 -1.82 -0.37
CA GLU A 88 -2.40 -0.82 0.68
C GLU A 88 -1.09 -0.14 1.14
N ILE A 89 0.03 -0.86 1.15
CA ILE A 89 1.35 -0.29 1.47
C ILE A 89 1.81 0.67 0.37
N ARG A 90 1.63 0.31 -0.91
CA ARG A 90 1.92 1.20 -2.04
C ARG A 90 1.05 2.46 -2.03
N CYS A 91 -0.22 2.34 -1.64
CA CYS A 91 -1.09 3.50 -1.41
C CYS A 91 -0.54 4.39 -0.28
N ALA A 92 -0.03 3.79 0.80
CA ALA A 92 0.54 4.55 1.92
C ALA A 92 1.84 5.28 1.53
N GLU A 93 2.69 4.65 0.71
CA GLU A 93 3.90 5.24 0.14
C GLU A 93 3.58 6.46 -0.73
N ALA A 94 2.73 6.28 -1.75
CA ALA A 94 2.34 7.36 -2.65
C ALA A 94 1.74 8.55 -1.89
N TYR A 95 0.95 8.27 -0.85
CA TYR A 95 0.43 9.29 0.04
C TYR A 95 1.53 10.01 0.83
N ALA A 96 2.50 9.27 1.38
CA ALA A 96 3.63 9.84 2.12
C ALA A 96 4.53 10.72 1.22
N GLU A 97 4.86 10.28 0.01
CA GLU A 97 5.64 11.05 -0.97
C GLU A 97 4.91 12.32 -1.38
N THR A 98 3.60 12.21 -1.62
CA THR A 98 2.75 13.36 -1.91
C THR A 98 2.75 14.36 -0.75
N LEU A 99 2.64 13.87 0.49
CA LEU A 99 2.75 14.74 1.65
C LEU A 99 4.12 15.40 1.74
N GLN A 100 5.23 14.69 1.53
CA GLN A 100 6.57 15.31 1.54
C GLN A 100 6.73 16.41 0.48
N LYS A 101 6.14 16.21 -0.71
CA LYS A 101 6.19 17.19 -1.81
C LYS A 101 5.38 18.46 -1.49
N TYR A 102 4.23 18.31 -0.83
CA TYR A 102 3.27 19.39 -0.65
C TYR A 102 3.19 19.96 0.76
N ASP A 103 3.71 19.28 1.79
CA ASP A 103 3.73 19.75 3.18
C ASP A 103 4.79 20.85 3.32
N PRO A 104 4.40 22.14 3.31
CA PRO A 104 5.33 23.20 3.58
C PRO A 104 5.45 23.25 5.10
N ILE A 105 6.66 23.03 5.62
CA ILE A 105 7.00 23.40 6.99
C ILE A 105 6.32 24.75 7.27
N PRO A 106 5.38 24.84 8.24
CA PRO A 106 4.57 26.03 8.39
C PRO A 106 5.50 27.18 8.73
N ARG A 107 5.77 28.04 7.74
CA ARG A 107 6.44 29.31 8.00
C ARG A 107 5.47 30.10 8.87
N LEU A 108 5.93 30.52 10.04
CA LEU A 108 5.21 31.40 10.96
C LEU A 108 4.49 32.50 10.16
N GLY A 109 3.17 32.44 10.11
CA GLY A 109 2.32 33.43 9.41
C GLY A 109 1.58 32.98 8.15
N GLN A 110 1.69 31.72 7.69
CA GLN A 110 0.81 31.25 6.60
C GLN A 110 -0.65 31.14 7.06
N ALA A 111 -1.57 31.73 6.28
CA ALA A 111 -3.00 31.70 6.54
C ALA A 111 -3.54 30.26 6.36
N LYS A 112 -4.45 29.81 7.23
CA LYS A 112 -5.07 28.46 7.16
C LYS A 112 -5.62 28.10 5.77
N THR A 113 -6.05 29.10 5.00
CA THR A 113 -6.57 28.95 3.63
C THR A 113 -5.49 28.49 2.64
N SER A 114 -4.22 28.89 2.80
CA SER A 114 -3.13 28.43 1.92
C SER A 114 -2.80 26.95 2.16
N THR A 115 -2.88 26.51 3.42
CA THR A 115 -2.67 25.11 3.80
C THR A 115 -3.73 24.19 3.23
N LEU A 116 -5.01 24.59 3.28
CA LEU A 116 -6.10 23.80 2.70
C LEU A 116 -5.97 23.64 1.18
N LEU A 117 -5.56 24.71 0.47
CA LEU A 117 -5.32 24.66 -0.97
C LEU A 117 -4.14 23.74 -1.33
N GLN A 118 -3.09 23.69 -0.50
CA GLN A 118 -1.96 22.78 -0.71
C GLN A 118 -2.36 21.32 -0.55
N TYR A 119 -3.14 20.98 0.49
CA TYR A 119 -3.67 19.62 0.63
C TYR A 119 -4.63 19.24 -0.48
N ALA A 120 -5.46 20.17 -0.98
CA ALA A 120 -6.32 19.92 -2.13
C ALA A 120 -5.51 19.64 -3.41
N ALA A 121 -4.45 20.43 -3.67
CA ALA A 121 -3.54 20.19 -4.79
C ALA A 121 -2.76 18.88 -4.64
N ALA A 122 -2.37 18.53 -3.40
CA ALA A 122 -1.73 17.25 -3.08
C ALA A 122 -2.65 16.07 -3.40
N ALA A 123 -3.92 16.14 -2.99
CA ALA A 123 -4.91 15.10 -3.28
C ALA A 123 -5.18 14.95 -4.79
N GLN A 124 -5.29 16.07 -5.52
CA GLN A 124 -5.44 16.03 -6.99
C GLN A 124 -4.19 15.45 -7.66
N SER A 125 -3.00 15.86 -7.24
CA SER A 125 -1.74 15.32 -7.74
C SER A 125 -1.61 13.82 -7.46
N LEU A 126 -2.03 13.33 -6.29
CA LEU A 126 -2.06 11.90 -5.99
C LEU A 126 -3.02 11.13 -6.93
N GLN A 127 -4.18 11.71 -7.23
CA GLN A 127 -5.16 11.12 -8.14
C GLN A 127 -4.71 11.13 -9.60
N GLU A 128 -3.97 12.16 -10.02
CA GLU A 128 -3.53 12.37 -11.41
C GLU A 128 -2.17 11.72 -11.72
N SER A 129 -1.22 11.76 -10.77
CA SER A 129 0.19 11.38 -10.99
C SER A 129 0.48 9.91 -10.72
N TYR A 130 -0.43 9.18 -10.07
CA TYR A 130 -0.27 7.75 -9.81
C TYR A 130 -1.29 6.96 -10.65
N PRO A 131 -1.09 6.89 -11.98
CA PRO A 131 -1.91 6.04 -12.82
C PRO A 131 -1.68 4.60 -12.36
N SER A 132 -2.73 3.97 -11.85
CA SER A 132 -2.72 2.60 -11.33
C SER A 132 -2.04 2.42 -9.95
N LEU A 133 -2.47 3.16 -8.92
CA LEU A 133 -2.49 2.55 -7.57
C LEU A 133 -3.16 1.16 -7.64
N TRP A 134 -4.05 0.98 -8.62
CA TRP A 134 -4.83 -0.18 -9.01
C TRP A 134 -4.09 -1.32 -9.75
N PRO A 135 -4.28 -2.55 -9.29
CA PRO A 135 -3.34 -3.15 -8.37
C PRO A 135 -1.94 -3.32 -8.97
N PHE A 136 -1.75 -3.62 -10.26
CA PHE A 136 -0.41 -3.72 -10.91
C PHE A 136 -0.49 -3.57 -12.44
N GLN A 137 -1.02 -2.46 -12.98
CA GLN A 137 -1.00 -2.28 -14.44
C GLN A 137 0.42 -1.98 -14.97
N ASP A 138 0.86 -2.79 -15.94
CA ASP A 138 1.94 -2.69 -16.94
C ASP A 138 3.37 -2.30 -16.55
N HIS A 139 3.65 -1.82 -15.34
CA HIS A 139 5.02 -1.71 -14.83
C HIS A 139 5.07 -1.99 -13.33
N ASP A 140 5.85 -2.99 -12.94
CA ASP A 140 6.26 -3.18 -11.56
C ASP A 140 7.23 -2.03 -11.18
N PRO A 141 6.90 -1.16 -10.20
CA PRO A 141 7.80 -0.10 -9.77
C PRO A 141 9.04 -0.61 -9.02
N PHE A 142 9.11 -1.92 -8.72
CA PHE A 142 10.30 -2.58 -8.18
C PHE A 142 11.18 -3.22 -9.26
N ASP A 143 10.75 -3.17 -10.53
CA ASP A 143 11.57 -3.54 -11.68
C ASP A 143 12.47 -2.34 -12.00
N GLU A 144 13.56 -2.20 -11.24
CA GLU A 144 14.68 -1.35 -11.62
C GLU A 144 15.38 -2.01 -12.83
N GLY A 145 14.92 -1.65 -14.03
CA GLY A 145 15.74 -1.72 -15.24
C GLY A 145 16.91 -0.74 -15.18
#